data_AF-A0A4R3VZJ5-F1
#
_entry.id   AF-A0A4R3VZJ5-F1
#
_cell.length_a   1.000
_cell.length_b   1.000
_cell.length_c   1.000
_cell.angle_alpha   90.00
_cell.angle_beta   90.00
_cell.angle_gamma   90.00
#
_symmetry.space_group_name_H-M   'P 1'
#
loop_
_entity.id
_entity.type
_entity.pdbx_description
1 polymer ?
#
loop_
_entity_poly.entity_id
_entity_poly.type
_entity_poly.pdbx_seq_one_letter_code
_entity_poly.pdbx_strand_id
1 'polypeptide(L)'
;MVKELIIDSTPENGVTIALLQDKQLVELNKEQAGSHFSVGDIYLGRIKKIMPGLNAAFVDVGYDKDAFLHYLDLGPQVQSLLKLTRVVKNGSYQENLLNSLKLEKDIDKAGKISDVLSRNILIPVQIAKEPISTKGPRLSSDLSIAGRFVVLVPFSSSVSISKKIKASAERTRLKKIVESIKPANFGVIIRTVSEGKGVEELQKDLLDLISKWELFTKRLKNVEPPQKILGEMDRASTILRDILTDEFTHIHVNDSSIYEEVKSYVQEISPELEKIVKLYKHKEPIFDHFGVEKQIKASFGRTVNLQGGAYLVIEHTEALHVIDVNSGNRIASKENQEDNALLVNKEAAREIARQLRLRDMGGIVVIDFIDMHKPQNRKELYTYLKECMAEDRARHTILPPSKFGLVQITRQRVRPEMSVVTNEKCPACDGTGEIRSSIVLLDDIENNLSFILEEQNEKGITLFVHPYIGAYITSGLISLRMKWFFKYGKWIKVKSIQSYHLTEFHFFNLKNEEIKL
;
A
#
# COMPACT_ATOMS: atom_id res chain seq x y z
N MET A 1 17.15 9.87 14.44
CA MET A 1 17.00 8.58 13.70
C MET A 1 17.35 8.87 12.26
N VAL A 2 18.07 7.97 11.59
CA VAL A 2 18.54 8.19 10.21
C VAL A 2 17.48 7.68 9.24
N LYS A 3 17.06 8.52 8.28
CA LYS A 3 16.10 8.13 7.23
C LYS A 3 16.80 8.01 5.88
N GLU A 4 16.38 7.02 5.11
CA GLU A 4 16.81 6.82 3.73
C GLU A 4 15.60 6.46 2.85
N LEU A 5 15.58 6.93 1.61
CA LEU A 5 14.54 6.61 0.64
C LEU A 5 15.17 5.85 -0.52
N ILE A 6 14.67 4.66 -0.82
CA ILE A 6 15.15 3.83 -1.93
C ILE A 6 14.02 3.73 -2.96
N ILE A 7 14.26 4.23 -4.16
CA ILE A 7 13.30 4.27 -5.26
C ILE A 7 13.81 3.32 -6.35
N ASP A 8 13.07 2.22 -6.52
CA ASP A 8 13.26 1.26 -7.59
C ASP A 8 12.20 1.50 -8.67
N SER A 9 12.63 1.78 -9.88
CA SER A 9 11.78 1.82 -11.06
C SER A 9 12.25 0.80 -12.06
N THR A 10 11.32 -0.03 -12.52
CA THR A 10 11.55 -0.99 -13.60
C THR A 10 10.38 -0.96 -14.57
N PRO A 11 10.60 -1.19 -15.88
CA PRO A 11 9.52 -1.19 -16.86
C PRO A 11 8.38 -2.17 -16.54
N GLU A 12 8.71 -3.31 -15.91
CA GLU A 12 7.76 -4.38 -15.60
C GLU A 12 6.95 -4.12 -14.32
N ASN A 13 7.58 -3.55 -13.28
CA ASN A 13 6.94 -3.41 -11.96
C ASN A 13 6.47 -2.00 -11.61
N GLY A 14 6.72 -1.02 -12.48
CA GLY A 14 6.43 0.39 -12.22
C GLY A 14 7.44 0.98 -11.24
N VAL A 15 6.98 1.84 -10.33
CA VAL A 15 7.83 2.49 -9.32
C VAL A 15 7.50 1.93 -7.94
N THR A 16 8.52 1.42 -7.25
CA THR A 16 8.42 0.97 -5.86
C THR A 16 9.34 1.82 -4.99
N ILE A 17 8.80 2.33 -3.90
CA ILE A 17 9.46 3.28 -3.01
C ILE A 17 9.50 2.67 -1.62
N ALA A 18 10.71 2.49 -1.09
CA ALA A 18 10.97 1.96 0.23
C ALA A 18 11.54 3.06 1.13
N LEU A 19 10.84 3.35 2.24
CA LEU A 19 11.35 4.22 3.28
C LEU A 19 12.04 3.38 4.36
N LEU A 20 13.32 3.67 4.58
CA LEU A 20 14.11 3.06 5.63
C LEU A 20 14.29 4.03 6.79
N GLN A 21 14.21 3.52 8.01
CA GLN A 21 14.55 4.23 9.24
C GLN A 21 15.53 3.36 10.02
N ASP A 22 16.74 3.87 10.25
CA ASP A 22 17.85 3.13 10.87
C ASP A 22 18.07 1.76 10.20
N LYS A 23 18.02 1.74 8.86
CA LYS A 23 18.11 0.56 7.96
C LYS A 23 16.93 -0.43 8.03
N GLN A 24 15.92 -0.15 8.85
CA GLN A 24 14.70 -0.95 8.89
C GLN A 24 13.66 -0.39 7.91
N LEU A 25 13.04 -1.25 7.11
CA LEU A 25 11.96 -0.90 6.22
C LEU A 25 10.71 -0.51 7.02
N VAL A 26 10.26 0.73 6.94
CA VAL A 26 9.11 1.23 7.72
C VAL A 26 7.89 1.55 6.86
N GLU A 27 8.07 1.81 5.58
CA GLU A 27 6.98 2.04 4.62
C GLU A 27 7.39 1.54 3.24
N LEU A 28 6.43 0.96 2.52
CA LEU A 28 6.61 0.50 1.15
C LEU A 28 5.42 0.99 0.32
N ASN A 29 5.69 1.72 -0.75
CA ASN A 29 4.65 2.17 -1.66
C ASN A 29 4.96 1.67 -3.06
N LYS A 30 3.95 1.14 -3.75
CA LYS A 30 4.06 0.74 -5.16
C LYS A 30 3.11 1.56 -6.01
N GLU A 31 3.59 1.98 -7.16
CA GLU A 31 2.84 2.66 -8.20
C GLU A 31 2.91 1.80 -9.46
N GLN A 32 1.76 1.26 -9.87
CA GLN A 32 1.67 0.49 -11.11
C GLN A 32 1.77 1.42 -12.31
N ALA A 33 2.49 0.98 -13.34
CA ALA A 33 2.56 1.68 -14.61
C ALA A 33 1.13 1.86 -15.19
N GLY A 34 0.73 3.11 -15.46
CA GLY A 34 -0.59 3.44 -16.02
C GLY A 34 -1.71 3.69 -15.00
N SER A 35 -1.45 3.74 -13.70
CA SER A 35 -2.46 4.18 -12.73
C SER A 35 -2.79 5.67 -12.93
N HIS A 36 -3.99 5.97 -13.43
CA HIS A 36 -4.40 7.34 -13.74
C HIS A 36 -5.15 8.06 -12.60
N PHE A 37 -5.37 7.43 -11.43
CA PHE A 37 -6.23 7.97 -10.38
C PHE A 37 -5.52 8.07 -9.02
N SER A 38 -4.59 9.02 -8.90
CA SER A 38 -3.86 9.26 -7.67
C SER A 38 -4.65 10.13 -6.70
N VAL A 39 -4.49 9.89 -5.39
CA VAL A 39 -5.08 10.76 -4.36
C VAL A 39 -4.58 12.19 -4.56
N GLY A 40 -5.50 13.15 -4.61
CA GLY A 40 -5.18 14.55 -4.85
C GLY A 40 -5.44 15.02 -6.28
N ASP A 41 -5.51 14.11 -7.26
CA ASP A 41 -5.86 14.47 -8.65
C ASP A 41 -7.23 15.15 -8.71
N ILE A 42 -7.35 16.20 -9.52
CA ILE A 42 -8.58 16.96 -9.72
C ILE A 42 -9.08 16.74 -11.15
N TYR A 43 -10.31 16.24 -11.27
CA TYR A 43 -10.99 15.91 -12.52
C TYR A 43 -12.19 16.82 -12.74
N LEU A 44 -12.53 17.09 -14.01
CA LEU A 44 -13.84 17.63 -14.35
C LEU A 44 -14.80 16.45 -14.49
N GLY A 45 -15.62 16.23 -13.46
CA GLY A 45 -16.59 15.16 -13.44
C GLY A 45 -17.94 15.56 -14.01
N ARG A 46 -18.70 14.58 -14.50
CA ARG A 46 -20.13 14.75 -14.87
C ARG A 46 -21.01 13.89 -13.98
N ILE A 47 -22.02 14.49 -13.33
CA ILE A 47 -22.97 13.72 -12.52
C ILE A 47 -23.76 12.77 -13.41
N LYS A 48 -23.52 11.46 -13.28
CA LYS A 48 -24.27 10.42 -14.01
C LYS A 48 -25.62 10.15 -13.37
N LYS A 49 -25.64 10.01 -12.04
CA LYS A 49 -26.82 9.59 -11.27
C LYS A 49 -26.78 10.14 -9.85
N ILE A 50 -27.94 10.56 -9.35
CA ILE A 50 -28.16 10.89 -7.94
C ILE A 50 -28.74 9.67 -7.23
N MET A 51 -28.24 9.37 -6.04
CA MET A 51 -28.68 8.28 -5.16
C MET A 51 -29.19 8.85 -3.83
N PRO A 52 -30.47 9.28 -3.73
CA PRO A 52 -31.00 9.89 -2.51
C PRO A 52 -30.90 8.99 -1.29
N GLY A 53 -31.11 7.68 -1.45
CA GLY A 53 -31.02 6.70 -0.36
C GLY A 53 -29.62 6.55 0.24
N LEU A 54 -28.57 6.95 -0.48
CA LEU A 54 -27.18 6.97 0.01
C LEU A 54 -26.69 8.38 0.33
N ASN A 55 -27.55 9.39 0.17
CA ASN A 55 -27.20 10.80 0.18
C ASN A 55 -25.92 11.11 -0.65
N ALA A 56 -25.85 10.54 -1.86
CA ALA A 56 -24.65 10.58 -2.70
C ALA A 56 -24.96 10.68 -4.20
N ALA A 57 -23.93 10.95 -4.99
CA ALA A 57 -23.97 10.98 -6.45
C ALA A 57 -22.87 10.10 -7.06
N PHE A 58 -23.20 9.47 -8.18
CA PHE A 58 -22.22 8.83 -9.05
C PHE A 58 -21.74 9.81 -10.11
N VAL A 59 -20.42 9.94 -10.22
CA VAL A 59 -19.75 10.92 -11.06
C VAL A 59 -18.90 10.20 -12.10
N ASP A 60 -19.01 10.62 -13.35
CA ASP A 60 -18.11 10.19 -14.41
C ASP A 60 -16.78 10.93 -14.30
N VAL A 61 -15.69 10.20 -14.06
CA VAL A 61 -14.31 10.71 -14.06
C VAL A 61 -13.41 9.91 -15.02
N GLY A 62 -14.00 9.08 -15.88
CA GLY A 62 -13.26 8.32 -16.90
C GLY A 62 -12.68 7.01 -16.39
N TYR A 63 -13.04 6.59 -15.17
CA TYR A 63 -12.72 5.26 -14.65
C TYR A 63 -13.82 4.25 -15.02
N ASP A 64 -13.47 2.97 -15.20
CA ASP A 64 -14.40 1.90 -15.59
C ASP A 64 -15.59 1.73 -14.64
N LYS A 65 -15.37 2.06 -13.36
CA LYS A 65 -16.42 2.08 -12.33
C LYS A 65 -16.78 3.51 -11.97
N ASP A 66 -18.07 3.76 -11.77
CA ASP A 66 -18.54 5.08 -11.37
C ASP A 66 -17.90 5.52 -10.04
N ALA A 67 -17.42 6.76 -10.02
CA ALA A 67 -16.83 7.36 -8.84
C ALA A 67 -17.93 7.86 -7.89
N PHE A 68 -17.66 7.78 -6.60
CA PHE A 68 -18.66 8.03 -5.55
C PHE A 68 -18.40 9.36 -4.84
N LEU A 69 -19.37 10.27 -4.88
CA LEU A 69 -19.34 11.57 -4.20
C LEU A 69 -20.48 11.64 -3.16
N HIS A 70 -20.14 11.61 -1.87
CA HIS A 70 -21.12 11.71 -0.79
C HIS A 70 -21.44 13.18 -0.46
N TYR A 71 -22.63 13.45 0.09
CA TYR A 71 -23.06 14.80 0.47
C TYR A 71 -22.06 15.54 1.38
N LEU A 72 -21.55 14.85 2.40
CA LEU A 72 -20.57 15.41 3.33
C LEU A 72 -19.20 15.66 2.70
N ASP A 73 -18.91 15.06 1.54
CA ASP A 73 -17.69 15.31 0.77
C ASP A 73 -17.87 16.45 -0.25
N LEU A 74 -19.06 17.09 -0.31
CA LEU A 74 -19.24 18.26 -1.17
C LEU A 74 -18.46 19.49 -0.69
N GLY A 75 -18.28 19.59 0.63
CA GLY A 75 -17.78 20.80 1.28
C GLY A 75 -18.87 21.88 1.41
N PRO A 76 -18.76 22.80 2.39
CA PRO A 76 -19.76 23.83 2.64
C PRO A 76 -19.96 24.76 1.44
N GLN A 77 -18.90 25.01 0.67
CA GLN A 77 -18.85 26.01 -0.40
C GLN A 77 -19.01 25.43 -1.81
N VAL A 78 -19.61 24.24 -1.94
CA VAL A 78 -19.84 23.60 -3.25
C VAL A 78 -20.65 24.47 -4.23
N GLN A 79 -21.56 25.31 -3.74
CA GLN A 79 -22.33 26.23 -4.59
C GLN A 79 -21.43 27.27 -5.27
N SER A 80 -20.41 27.76 -4.56
CA SER A 80 -19.39 28.66 -5.11
C SER A 80 -18.54 27.96 -6.17
N LEU A 81 -18.18 26.69 -5.97
CA LEU A 81 -17.47 25.89 -6.97
C LEU A 81 -18.30 25.66 -8.24
N LEU A 82 -19.59 25.33 -8.08
CA LEU A 82 -20.52 25.17 -9.20
C LEU A 82 -20.75 26.49 -9.95
N LYS A 83 -20.80 27.61 -9.23
CA LYS A 83 -20.84 28.95 -9.83
C LYS A 83 -19.58 29.23 -10.62
N LEU A 84 -18.40 29.07 -10.02
CA LEU A 84 -17.10 29.25 -10.69
C LEU A 84 -17.04 28.42 -11.98
N THR A 85 -17.37 27.13 -11.90
CA THR A 85 -17.36 26.21 -13.03
C THR A 85 -18.22 26.72 -14.18
N ARG A 86 -19.45 27.18 -13.89
CA ARG A 86 -20.36 27.74 -14.90
C ARG A 86 -19.81 29.02 -15.54
N VAL A 87 -19.34 29.98 -14.73
CA VAL A 87 -18.87 31.27 -15.27
C VAL A 87 -17.56 31.15 -16.04
N VAL A 88 -16.68 30.22 -15.65
CA VAL A 88 -15.44 29.91 -16.38
C VAL A 88 -15.73 29.20 -17.70
N LYS A 89 -16.58 28.15 -17.71
CA LYS A 89 -16.95 27.43 -18.93
C LYS A 89 -17.70 28.32 -19.93
N ASN A 90 -18.50 29.27 -19.46
CA ASN A 90 -19.19 30.24 -20.31
C ASN A 90 -18.29 31.42 -20.76
N GLY A 91 -17.05 31.50 -20.28
CA GLY A 91 -16.11 32.57 -20.61
C GLY A 91 -16.40 33.94 -19.95
N SER A 92 -17.36 34.00 -19.02
CA SER A 92 -17.71 35.22 -18.29
C SER A 92 -16.75 35.54 -17.13
N TYR A 93 -15.89 34.59 -16.76
CA TYR A 93 -14.84 34.77 -15.76
C TYR A 93 -13.46 34.74 -16.43
N GLN A 94 -12.72 35.84 -16.35
CA GLN A 94 -11.42 36.01 -17.00
C GLN A 94 -10.26 36.09 -15.99
N GLU A 95 -10.56 36.20 -14.70
CA GLU A 95 -9.55 36.14 -13.64
C GLU A 95 -9.13 34.69 -13.37
N ASN A 96 -7.89 34.50 -12.94
CA ASN A 96 -7.37 33.17 -12.58
C ASN A 96 -7.55 32.85 -11.09
N LEU A 97 -7.66 33.89 -10.25
CA LEU A 97 -7.87 33.80 -8.80
C LEU A 97 -9.34 34.02 -8.44
N LEU A 98 -9.68 34.03 -7.16
CA LEU A 98 -11.06 34.12 -6.66
C LEU A 98 -11.41 35.51 -6.12
N ASN A 99 -10.57 36.52 -6.32
CA ASN A 99 -10.65 37.80 -5.61
C ASN A 99 -11.98 38.53 -5.87
N SER A 100 -12.46 38.51 -7.12
CA SER A 100 -13.74 39.12 -7.52
C SER A 100 -14.94 38.19 -7.38
N LEU A 101 -14.74 36.90 -7.07
CA LEU A 101 -15.83 35.94 -6.98
C LEU A 101 -16.61 36.16 -5.68
N LYS A 102 -17.86 36.61 -5.79
CA LYS A 102 -18.80 36.61 -4.66
C LYS A 102 -19.18 35.18 -4.31
N LEU A 103 -18.74 34.73 -3.13
CA LEU A 103 -19.06 33.41 -2.58
C LEU A 103 -20.57 33.27 -2.31
N GLU A 104 -21.07 32.07 -2.53
CA GLU A 104 -22.43 31.65 -2.20
C GLU A 104 -22.52 31.23 -0.72
N LYS A 105 -23.75 31.01 -0.25
CA LYS A 105 -24.00 30.55 1.12
C LYS A 105 -23.54 29.10 1.29
N ASP A 106 -23.12 28.78 2.51
CA ASP A 106 -22.82 27.40 2.90
C ASP A 106 -24.06 26.51 2.72
N ILE A 107 -23.85 25.29 2.24
CA ILE A 107 -24.89 24.25 2.26
C ILE A 107 -25.15 23.79 3.71
N ASP A 108 -26.37 23.32 3.97
CA ASP A 108 -26.72 22.74 5.26
C ASP A 108 -25.93 21.43 5.51
N LYS A 109 -25.34 21.25 6.69
CA LYS A 109 -24.62 20.00 7.01
C LYS A 109 -25.54 18.77 7.04
N ALA A 110 -26.84 18.97 7.30
CA ALA A 110 -27.84 17.90 7.37
C ALA A 110 -28.71 17.79 6.10
N GLY A 111 -28.36 18.50 5.03
CA GLY A 111 -29.15 18.52 3.80
C GLY A 111 -29.01 17.26 2.94
N LYS A 112 -29.66 17.29 1.77
CA LYS A 112 -29.65 16.19 0.81
C LYS A 112 -28.90 16.54 -0.47
N ILE A 113 -28.23 15.54 -1.03
CA ILE A 113 -27.49 15.63 -2.29
C ILE A 113 -28.38 16.09 -3.45
N SER A 114 -29.67 15.71 -3.45
CA SER A 114 -30.66 16.06 -4.47
C SER A 114 -31.00 17.55 -4.50
N ASP A 115 -30.77 18.24 -3.38
CA ASP A 115 -31.10 19.66 -3.24
C ASP A 115 -29.97 20.55 -3.80
N VAL A 116 -28.78 19.96 -3.98
CA VAL A 116 -27.56 20.65 -4.42
C VAL A 116 -27.14 20.22 -5.82
N LEU A 117 -27.28 18.93 -6.15
CA LEU A 117 -26.83 18.35 -7.41
C LEU A 117 -27.98 17.72 -8.19
N SER A 118 -27.89 17.85 -9.51
CA SER A 118 -28.77 17.19 -10.47
C SER A 118 -27.94 16.49 -11.55
N ARG A 119 -28.61 15.64 -12.34
CA ARG A 119 -27.97 14.88 -13.42
C ARG A 119 -27.34 15.83 -14.45
N ASN A 120 -26.22 15.42 -15.03
CA ASN A 120 -25.45 16.14 -16.05
C ASN A 120 -24.74 17.42 -15.60
N ILE A 121 -24.83 17.81 -14.32
CA ILE A 121 -24.01 18.89 -13.78
C ILE A 121 -22.52 18.53 -13.95
N LEU A 122 -21.74 19.53 -14.38
CA LEU A 122 -20.28 19.47 -14.40
C LEU A 122 -19.74 19.99 -13.08
N ILE A 123 -18.85 19.23 -12.47
CA ILE A 123 -18.28 19.58 -11.17
C ILE A 123 -16.81 19.14 -11.10
N PRO A 124 -15.89 20.06 -10.76
CA PRO A 124 -14.55 19.70 -10.38
C PRO A 124 -14.57 18.84 -9.12
N VAL A 125 -13.91 17.70 -9.16
CA VAL A 125 -13.86 16.72 -8.08
C VAL A 125 -12.43 16.24 -7.88
N GLN A 126 -12.02 16.10 -6.62
CA GLN A 126 -10.72 15.61 -6.22
C GLN A 126 -10.81 14.15 -5.78
N ILE A 127 -9.85 13.31 -6.18
CA ILE A 127 -9.74 11.93 -5.72
C ILE A 127 -9.35 11.94 -4.23
N ALA A 128 -10.30 11.57 -3.37
CA ALA A 128 -10.11 11.46 -1.93
C ALA A 128 -9.64 10.06 -1.52
N LYS A 129 -10.03 9.02 -2.27
CA LYS A 129 -9.52 7.65 -2.14
C LYS A 129 -9.38 7.01 -3.51
N GLU A 130 -8.29 6.28 -3.70
CA GLU A 130 -8.04 5.49 -4.90
C GLU A 130 -9.12 4.40 -5.07
N PRO A 131 -9.37 3.90 -6.28
CA PRO A 131 -10.22 2.74 -6.50
C PRO A 131 -9.71 1.54 -5.69
N ILE A 132 -10.63 0.83 -5.01
CA ILE A 132 -10.28 -0.34 -4.20
C ILE A 132 -11.17 -1.51 -4.60
N SER A 133 -10.54 -2.61 -5.03
CA SER A 133 -11.22 -3.85 -5.42
C SER A 133 -12.29 -3.56 -6.51
N THR A 134 -13.56 -3.80 -6.22
CA THR A 134 -14.68 -3.59 -7.15
C THR A 134 -15.30 -2.19 -7.08
N LYS A 135 -14.83 -1.32 -6.17
CA LYS A 135 -15.39 0.01 -5.93
C LYS A 135 -14.60 1.07 -6.69
N GLY A 136 -15.31 1.95 -7.39
CA GLY A 136 -14.74 3.15 -8.00
C GLY A 136 -14.14 4.12 -6.96
N PRO A 137 -13.41 5.14 -7.40
CA PRO A 137 -12.75 6.08 -6.50
C PRO A 137 -13.76 6.89 -5.69
N ARG A 138 -13.39 7.26 -4.46
CA ARG A 138 -14.18 8.21 -3.65
C ARG A 138 -13.72 9.62 -3.94
N LEU A 139 -14.67 10.51 -4.15
CA LEU A 139 -14.45 11.89 -4.54
C LEU A 139 -14.74 12.86 -3.41
N SER A 140 -14.17 14.06 -3.51
CA SER A 140 -14.52 15.26 -2.76
C SER A 140 -14.66 16.43 -3.72
N SER A 141 -15.63 17.33 -3.50
CA SER A 141 -15.61 18.65 -4.15
C SER A 141 -15.14 19.76 -3.22
N ASP A 142 -14.78 19.42 -1.98
CA ASP A 142 -13.99 20.29 -1.10
C ASP A 142 -12.51 20.18 -1.53
N LEU A 143 -12.17 20.96 -2.57
CA LEU A 143 -10.86 20.90 -3.22
C LEU A 143 -9.77 21.44 -2.28
N SER A 144 -8.57 20.87 -2.36
CA SER A 144 -7.38 21.41 -1.69
C SER A 144 -6.12 21.11 -2.48
N ILE A 145 -5.15 22.04 -2.47
CA ILE A 145 -3.85 21.85 -3.12
C ILE A 145 -2.79 21.84 -2.03
N ALA A 146 -2.09 20.72 -1.88
CA ALA A 146 -1.12 20.52 -0.82
C ALA A 146 0.29 20.95 -1.24
N GLY A 147 0.84 21.91 -0.50
CA GLY A 147 2.25 22.26 -0.51
C GLY A 147 3.01 21.54 0.60
N ARG A 148 4.28 21.88 0.74
CA ARG A 148 5.16 21.31 1.77
C ARG A 148 4.83 21.86 3.15
N PHE A 149 4.68 23.18 3.24
CA PHE A 149 4.45 23.87 4.50
C PHE A 149 2.96 24.20 4.67
N VAL A 150 2.28 24.57 3.59
CA VAL A 150 0.87 24.97 3.65
C VAL A 150 -0.01 24.16 2.70
N VAL A 151 -1.32 24.16 2.95
CA VAL A 151 -2.34 23.63 2.04
C VAL A 151 -3.26 24.78 1.68
N LEU A 152 -3.44 25.01 0.38
CA LEU A 152 -4.34 26.05 -0.13
C LEU A 152 -5.75 25.49 -0.26
N VAL A 153 -6.72 26.19 0.31
CA VAL A 153 -8.14 25.81 0.31
C VAL A 153 -8.95 26.94 -0.34
N PRO A 154 -9.49 26.76 -1.55
CA PRO A 154 -10.32 27.75 -2.22
C PRO A 154 -11.66 27.96 -1.50
N PHE A 155 -12.33 29.08 -1.79
CA PHE A 155 -13.64 29.46 -1.25
C PHE A 155 -13.70 29.57 0.28
N SER A 156 -12.56 29.73 0.94
CA SER A 156 -12.44 29.92 2.38
C SER A 156 -11.68 31.21 2.65
N SER A 157 -11.79 31.76 3.86
CA SER A 157 -10.92 32.86 4.32
C SER A 157 -10.13 32.50 5.56
N SER A 158 -10.29 31.28 6.07
CA SER A 158 -9.74 30.86 7.36
C SER A 158 -8.28 30.44 7.26
N VAL A 159 -7.50 30.76 8.30
CA VAL A 159 -6.17 30.20 8.51
C VAL A 159 -6.23 29.21 9.66
N SER A 160 -5.97 27.94 9.33
CA SER A 160 -5.96 26.82 10.28
C SER A 160 -4.55 26.31 10.49
N ILE A 161 -4.26 25.74 11.66
CA ILE A 161 -2.92 25.25 12.02
C ILE A 161 -3.03 23.81 12.47
N SER A 162 -2.11 22.96 12.02
CA SER A 162 -1.96 21.58 12.45
C SER A 162 -2.09 21.43 13.96
N LYS A 163 -2.85 20.42 14.41
CA LYS A 163 -3.01 20.09 15.83
C LYS A 163 -1.70 19.59 16.47
N LYS A 164 -0.73 19.16 15.66
CA LYS A 164 0.58 18.67 16.14
C LYS A 164 1.49 19.82 16.62
N ILE A 165 1.28 21.05 16.16
CA ILE A 165 2.02 22.23 16.65
C ILE A 165 1.39 22.70 17.95
N LYS A 166 2.05 22.42 19.08
CA LYS A 166 1.50 22.69 20.43
C LYS A 166 1.84 24.09 20.96
N ALA A 167 2.99 24.65 20.58
CA ALA A 167 3.47 25.91 21.12
C ALA A 167 2.58 27.10 20.71
N SER A 168 1.93 27.74 21.68
CA SER A 168 0.97 28.83 21.42
C SER A 168 1.60 30.05 20.74
N ALA A 169 2.83 30.40 21.13
CA ALA A 169 3.59 31.50 20.53
C ALA A 169 3.83 31.25 19.03
N GLU A 170 4.26 30.04 18.69
CA GLU A 170 4.54 29.64 17.31
C GLU A 170 3.28 29.59 16.45
N ARG A 171 2.19 29.05 16.99
CA ARG A 171 0.88 29.07 16.35
C ARG A 171 0.46 30.50 15.99
N THR A 172 0.64 31.43 16.93
CA THR A 172 0.29 32.84 16.72
C THR A 172 1.18 33.50 15.66
N ARG A 173 2.49 33.22 15.68
CA ARG A 173 3.46 33.71 14.70
C ARG A 173 3.11 33.25 13.29
N LEU A 174 2.98 31.94 13.09
CA LEU A 174 2.68 31.33 11.79
C LEU A 174 1.33 31.83 11.23
N LYS A 175 0.32 31.95 12.08
CA LYS A 175 -0.99 32.48 11.69
C LYS A 175 -0.88 33.91 11.15
N LYS A 176 -0.19 34.81 11.86
CA LYS A 176 -0.01 36.20 11.43
C LYS A 176 0.72 36.31 10.10
N ILE A 177 1.76 35.51 9.91
CA ILE A 177 2.52 35.47 8.65
C ILE A 177 1.61 35.07 7.50
N VAL A 178 0.89 33.96 7.63
CA VAL A 178 0.03 33.43 6.55
C VAL A 178 -1.16 34.34 6.28
N GLU A 179 -1.73 34.97 7.32
CA GLU A 179 -2.81 35.95 7.17
C GLU A 179 -2.38 37.18 6.34
N SER A 180 -1.11 37.60 6.40
CA SER A 180 -0.65 38.77 5.65
C SER A 180 -0.32 38.49 4.18
N ILE A 181 -0.09 37.23 3.80
CA ILE A 181 0.30 36.84 2.44
C ILE A 181 -0.79 36.10 1.66
N LYS A 182 -1.87 35.64 2.32
CA LYS A 182 -2.91 34.85 1.64
C LYS A 182 -3.81 35.71 0.73
N PRO A 183 -4.20 35.20 -0.44
CA PRO A 183 -5.15 35.89 -1.31
C PRO A 183 -6.58 35.87 -0.75
N ALA A 184 -7.42 36.78 -1.27
CA ALA A 184 -8.83 36.82 -0.93
C ALA A 184 -9.55 35.55 -1.41
N ASN A 185 -10.54 35.09 -0.64
CA ASN A 185 -11.30 33.85 -0.91
C ASN A 185 -10.45 32.57 -0.97
N PHE A 186 -9.23 32.61 -0.39
CA PHE A 186 -8.48 31.42 -0.04
C PHE A 186 -8.22 31.31 1.47
N GLY A 187 -8.48 30.11 1.97
CA GLY A 187 -8.04 29.64 3.27
C GLY A 187 -6.72 28.91 3.13
N VAL A 188 -6.00 28.80 4.25
CA VAL A 188 -4.70 28.15 4.30
C VAL A 188 -4.60 27.27 5.55
N ILE A 189 -4.15 26.03 5.38
CA ILE A 189 -3.86 25.12 6.49
C ILE A 189 -2.34 25.00 6.64
N ILE A 190 -1.83 25.41 7.80
CA ILE A 190 -0.40 25.35 8.14
C ILE A 190 -0.05 23.95 8.64
N ARG A 191 0.89 23.28 7.95
CA ARG A 191 1.35 21.91 8.24
C ARG A 191 2.43 21.92 9.32
N THR A 192 2.65 20.75 9.92
CA THR A 192 3.64 20.58 11.01
C THR A 192 5.08 20.95 10.60
N VAL A 193 5.47 20.70 9.35
CA VAL A 193 6.82 21.00 8.81
C VAL A 193 7.10 22.52 8.74
N SER A 194 6.08 23.37 8.96
CA SER A 194 6.22 24.83 8.98
C SER A 194 6.81 25.38 10.29
N GLU A 195 6.92 24.57 11.33
CA GLU A 195 7.42 25.01 12.63
C GLU A 195 8.84 25.57 12.51
N GLY A 196 9.07 26.78 13.03
CA GLY A 196 10.35 27.50 12.93
C GLY A 196 10.64 28.14 11.58
N LYS A 197 9.81 27.92 10.55
CA LYS A 197 10.05 28.42 9.18
C LYS A 197 9.78 29.92 9.04
N GLY A 198 10.54 30.55 8.14
CA GLY A 198 10.50 32.00 7.88
C GLY A 198 9.34 32.42 6.97
N VAL A 199 9.14 33.74 6.82
CA VAL A 199 8.12 34.29 5.91
C VAL A 199 8.41 33.92 4.45
N GLU A 200 9.67 34.01 4.04
CA GLU A 200 10.10 33.77 2.66
C GLU A 200 9.76 32.34 2.18
N GLU A 201 10.07 31.33 3.00
CA GLU A 201 9.77 29.92 2.68
C GLU A 201 8.26 29.66 2.59
N LEU A 202 7.47 30.21 3.53
CA LEU A 202 6.02 30.08 3.53
C LEU A 202 5.37 30.81 2.35
N GLN A 203 5.91 31.98 2.00
CA GLN A 203 5.43 32.76 0.87
C GLN A 203 5.74 32.08 -0.46
N LYS A 204 6.93 31.50 -0.62
CA LYS A 204 7.29 30.72 -1.80
C LYS A 204 6.31 29.55 -2.00
N ASP A 205 6.16 28.69 -0.99
CA ASP A 205 5.26 27.53 -1.05
C ASP A 205 3.81 27.96 -1.34
N LEU A 206 3.35 29.07 -0.75
CA LEU A 206 2.01 29.60 -1.04
C LEU A 206 1.87 30.11 -2.48
N LEU A 207 2.86 30.82 -3.02
CA LEU A 207 2.85 31.32 -4.41
C LEU A 207 2.85 30.17 -5.42
N ASP A 208 3.54 29.07 -5.13
CA ASP A 208 3.53 27.88 -5.97
C ASP A 208 2.12 27.24 -6.00
N LEU A 209 1.44 27.18 -4.85
CA LEU A 209 0.06 26.69 -4.77
C LEU A 209 -0.93 27.62 -5.49
N ILE A 210 -0.73 28.94 -5.39
CA ILE A 210 -1.52 29.94 -6.11
C ILE A 210 -1.34 29.72 -7.62
N SER A 211 -0.11 29.53 -8.09
CA SER A 211 0.19 29.26 -9.51
C SER A 211 -0.47 27.97 -10.00
N LYS A 212 -0.51 26.92 -9.17
CA LYS A 212 -1.25 25.68 -9.46
C LYS A 212 -2.77 25.93 -9.56
N TRP A 213 -3.33 26.79 -8.69
CA TRP A 213 -4.73 27.18 -8.78
C TRP A 213 -5.03 27.97 -10.07
N GLU A 214 -4.16 28.92 -10.44
CA GLU A 214 -4.33 29.66 -11.68
C GLU A 214 -4.31 28.73 -12.90
N LEU A 215 -3.42 27.73 -12.89
CA LEU A 215 -3.37 26.68 -13.90
C LEU A 215 -4.66 25.86 -13.93
N PHE A 216 -5.21 25.50 -12.76
CA PHE A 216 -6.50 24.84 -12.65
C PHE A 216 -7.61 25.67 -13.31
N THR A 217 -7.72 26.96 -12.99
CA THR A 217 -8.75 27.85 -13.58
C THR A 217 -8.60 27.97 -15.10
N LYS A 218 -7.37 28.11 -15.60
CA LYS A 218 -7.07 28.16 -17.04
C LYS A 218 -7.48 26.88 -17.76
N ARG A 219 -7.17 25.72 -17.19
CA ARG A 219 -7.50 24.40 -17.76
C ARG A 219 -9.01 24.12 -17.67
N LEU A 220 -9.65 24.53 -16.59
CA LEU A 220 -11.10 24.38 -16.39
C LEU A 220 -11.93 24.98 -17.53
N LYS A 221 -11.44 26.06 -18.15
CA LYS A 221 -12.09 26.71 -19.30
C LYS A 221 -12.30 25.77 -20.49
N ASN A 222 -11.28 24.98 -20.83
CA ASN A 222 -11.23 24.21 -22.09
C ASN A 222 -11.41 22.71 -21.90
N VAL A 223 -11.20 22.19 -20.68
CA VAL A 223 -11.31 20.77 -20.39
C VAL A 223 -12.76 20.28 -20.53
N GLU A 224 -12.94 19.13 -21.16
CA GLU A 224 -14.23 18.45 -21.25
C GLU A 224 -14.27 17.25 -20.29
N PRO A 225 -15.40 16.95 -19.65
CA PRO A 225 -15.51 15.77 -18.82
C PRO A 225 -15.47 14.50 -19.70
N PRO A 226 -14.90 13.38 -19.23
CA PRO A 226 -14.37 13.19 -17.88
C PRO A 226 -12.83 13.21 -17.85
N GLN A 227 -12.23 14.41 -17.97
CA GLN A 227 -10.76 14.57 -18.04
C GLN A 227 -10.15 15.19 -16.78
N LYS A 228 -8.87 14.88 -16.55
CA LYS A 228 -8.05 15.46 -15.48
C LYS A 228 -7.78 16.94 -15.75
N ILE A 229 -8.02 17.78 -14.75
CA ILE A 229 -7.72 19.22 -14.79
C ILE A 229 -6.32 19.46 -14.23
N LEU A 230 -6.07 18.95 -13.03
CA LEU A 230 -4.80 19.10 -12.32
C LEU A 230 -4.39 17.72 -11.79
N GLY A 231 -3.15 17.33 -12.05
CA GLY A 231 -2.58 16.12 -11.48
C GLY A 231 -1.78 16.44 -10.24
N GLU A 232 -1.76 15.50 -9.30
CA GLU A 232 -0.80 15.51 -8.21
C GLU A 232 0.61 15.19 -8.73
N MET A 233 1.61 15.46 -7.90
CA MET A 233 3.00 15.11 -8.18
C MET A 233 3.16 13.59 -8.28
N ASP A 234 4.28 13.14 -8.84
CA ASP A 234 4.65 11.73 -8.76
C ASP A 234 4.69 11.25 -7.29
N ARG A 235 4.61 9.94 -7.08
CA ARG A 235 4.51 9.39 -5.73
C ARG A 235 5.77 9.65 -4.90
N ALA A 236 6.94 9.64 -5.53
CA ALA A 236 8.21 9.94 -4.87
C ALA A 236 8.23 11.36 -4.31
N SER A 237 7.89 12.35 -5.12
CA SER A 237 7.83 13.75 -4.71
C SER A 237 6.71 14.00 -3.72
N THR A 238 5.56 13.33 -3.85
CA THR A 238 4.48 13.40 -2.86
C THR A 238 4.94 12.91 -1.48
N ILE A 239 5.69 11.80 -1.43
CA ILE A 239 6.27 11.29 -0.19
C ILE A 239 7.26 12.30 0.36
N LEU A 240 8.22 12.76 -0.46
CA LEU A 240 9.26 13.71 -0.05
C LEU A 240 8.66 15.04 0.46
N ARG A 241 7.62 15.56 -0.19
CA ARG A 241 6.88 16.74 0.27
C ARG A 241 6.45 16.60 1.72
N ASP A 242 5.92 15.42 2.05
CA ASP A 242 5.26 15.14 3.32
C ASP A 242 6.22 14.73 4.44
N ILE A 243 7.35 14.07 4.11
CA ILE A 243 8.24 13.47 5.11
C ILE A 243 9.69 13.95 5.10
N LEU A 244 10.16 14.62 4.04
CA LEU A 244 11.56 15.03 3.94
C LEU A 244 11.89 15.98 5.10
N THR A 245 12.91 15.62 5.87
CA THR A 245 13.49 16.39 6.98
C THR A 245 15.00 16.31 6.89
N ASP A 246 15.70 17.07 7.73
CA ASP A 246 17.15 17.00 7.94
C ASP A 246 17.65 15.64 8.44
N GLU A 247 16.75 14.77 8.92
CA GLU A 247 17.03 13.37 9.27
C GLU A 247 17.32 12.48 8.06
N PHE A 248 17.00 12.91 6.83
CA PHE A 248 17.29 12.17 5.62
C PHE A 248 18.78 12.26 5.27
N THR A 249 19.42 11.11 5.14
CA THR A 249 20.84 11.04 4.80
C THR A 249 21.08 10.69 3.34
N HIS A 250 20.20 9.87 2.74
CA HIS A 250 20.31 9.43 1.36
C HIS A 250 18.93 9.22 0.71
N ILE A 251 18.84 9.58 -0.57
CA ILE A 251 17.75 9.21 -1.47
C ILE A 251 18.39 8.52 -2.67
N HIS A 252 18.16 7.22 -2.83
CA HIS A 252 18.73 6.43 -3.92
C HIS A 252 17.68 6.13 -4.97
N VAL A 253 17.99 6.40 -6.24
CA VAL A 253 17.07 6.18 -7.38
C VAL A 253 17.82 5.39 -8.45
N ASN A 254 17.24 4.33 -9.00
CA ASN A 254 17.90 3.52 -10.04
C ASN A 254 17.59 4.01 -11.48
N ASP A 255 16.52 4.78 -11.69
CA ASP A 255 16.13 5.34 -12.98
C ASP A 255 16.61 6.79 -13.14
N SER A 256 17.11 7.12 -14.33
CA SER A 256 17.70 8.44 -14.59
C SER A 256 16.66 9.56 -14.73
N SER A 257 15.46 9.26 -15.27
CA SER A 257 14.40 10.26 -15.41
C SER A 257 13.84 10.64 -14.04
N ILE A 258 13.52 9.63 -13.22
CA ILE A 258 13.00 9.83 -11.87
C ILE A 258 14.06 10.48 -10.98
N TYR A 259 15.34 10.14 -11.17
CA TYR A 259 16.44 10.80 -10.45
C TYR A 259 16.45 12.31 -10.67
N GLU A 260 16.36 12.77 -11.92
CA GLU A 260 16.35 14.20 -12.22
C GLU A 260 15.08 14.89 -11.70
N GLU A 261 13.91 14.24 -11.78
CA GLU A 261 12.66 14.74 -11.21
C GLU A 261 12.75 14.92 -9.69
N VAL A 262 13.15 13.87 -8.97
CA VAL A 262 13.33 13.88 -7.52
C VAL A 262 14.37 14.90 -7.10
N LYS A 263 15.50 14.97 -7.79
CA LYS A 263 16.58 15.93 -7.50
C LYS A 263 16.10 17.36 -7.69
N SER A 264 15.44 17.66 -8.80
CA SER A 264 14.88 19.00 -9.08
C SER A 264 13.89 19.41 -8.01
N TYR A 265 13.02 18.48 -7.60
CA TYR A 265 12.04 18.75 -6.56
C TYR A 265 12.68 19.00 -5.19
N VAL A 266 13.65 18.17 -4.77
CA VAL A 266 14.38 18.38 -3.51
C VAL A 266 15.11 19.73 -3.54
N GLN A 267 15.73 20.09 -4.65
CA GLN A 267 16.40 21.38 -4.83
C GLN A 267 15.43 22.56 -4.68
N GLU A 268 14.20 22.43 -5.15
CA GLU A 268 13.17 23.46 -5.06
C GLU A 268 12.73 23.70 -3.60
N ILE A 269 12.53 22.63 -2.83
CA ILE A 269 11.95 22.69 -1.48
C ILE A 269 12.99 22.79 -0.36
N SER A 270 14.21 22.34 -0.58
CA SER A 270 15.30 22.24 0.40
C SER A 270 16.64 22.07 -0.32
N PRO A 271 17.20 23.17 -0.88
CA PRO A 271 18.44 23.14 -1.66
C PRO A 271 19.63 22.47 -0.94
N GLU A 272 19.69 22.61 0.38
CA GLU A 272 20.73 22.02 1.23
C GLU A 272 20.71 20.47 1.22
N LEU A 273 19.56 19.86 0.95
CA LEU A 273 19.39 18.41 0.89
C LEU A 273 19.56 17.84 -0.53
N GLU A 274 19.72 18.66 -1.58
CA GLU A 274 19.87 18.18 -2.97
C GLU A 274 20.94 17.09 -3.10
N LYS A 275 22.07 17.26 -2.41
CA LYS A 275 23.24 16.37 -2.50
C LYS A 275 23.00 14.96 -1.97
N ILE A 276 21.93 14.74 -1.19
CA ILE A 276 21.59 13.41 -0.68
C ILE A 276 20.92 12.54 -1.75
N VAL A 277 20.42 13.14 -2.83
CA VAL A 277 19.82 12.43 -3.97
C VAL A 277 20.93 11.86 -4.86
N LYS A 278 20.99 10.52 -4.96
CA LYS A 278 22.03 9.76 -5.64
C LYS A 278 21.44 8.80 -6.66
N LEU A 279 21.89 8.91 -7.90
CA LEU A 279 21.59 7.92 -8.94
C LEU A 279 22.38 6.64 -8.65
N TYR A 280 21.67 5.54 -8.46
CA TYR A 280 22.22 4.21 -8.26
C TYR A 280 22.60 3.61 -9.62
N LYS A 281 23.88 3.23 -9.78
CA LYS A 281 24.44 2.75 -11.05
C LYS A 281 25.12 1.37 -10.95
N HIS A 282 24.99 0.70 -9.81
CA HIS A 282 25.59 -0.62 -9.64
C HIS A 282 24.78 -1.68 -10.41
N LYS A 283 25.42 -2.83 -10.67
CA LYS A 283 24.81 -3.94 -11.43
C LYS A 283 23.81 -4.75 -10.62
N GLU A 284 24.01 -4.82 -9.30
CA GLU A 284 23.08 -5.49 -8.39
C GLU A 284 21.75 -4.73 -8.35
N PRO A 285 20.59 -5.39 -8.23
CA PRO A 285 19.32 -4.70 -8.04
C PRO A 285 19.36 -3.79 -6.80
N ILE A 286 18.81 -2.58 -6.91
CA ILE A 286 18.91 -1.57 -5.86
C ILE A 286 18.34 -2.07 -4.51
N PHE A 287 17.23 -2.80 -4.53
CA PHE A 287 16.63 -3.35 -3.31
C PHE A 287 17.44 -4.48 -2.68
N ASP A 288 18.12 -5.29 -3.48
CA ASP A 288 19.03 -6.32 -2.96
C ASP A 288 20.23 -5.66 -2.26
N HIS A 289 20.81 -4.65 -2.91
CA HIS A 289 21.97 -3.91 -2.39
C HIS A 289 21.72 -3.26 -1.03
N PHE A 290 20.55 -2.66 -0.84
CA PHE A 290 20.16 -2.04 0.43
C PHE A 290 19.49 -3.01 1.41
N GLY A 291 19.38 -4.30 1.06
CA GLY A 291 18.73 -5.32 1.90
C GLY A 291 17.22 -5.11 2.07
N VAL A 292 16.59 -4.33 1.19
CA VAL A 292 15.15 -4.06 1.18
C VAL A 292 14.39 -5.32 0.79
N GLU A 293 14.83 -6.03 -0.24
CA GLU A 293 14.14 -7.22 -0.77
C GLU A 293 13.98 -8.31 0.30
N LYS A 294 15.06 -8.55 1.07
CA LYS A 294 15.04 -9.48 2.20
C LYS A 294 14.02 -9.06 3.27
N GLN A 295 13.93 -7.77 3.58
CA GLN A 295 12.99 -7.25 4.55
C GLN A 295 11.55 -7.30 4.06
N ILE A 296 11.29 -7.08 2.77
CA ILE A 296 9.98 -7.27 2.15
C ILE A 296 9.54 -8.74 2.33
N LYS A 297 10.37 -9.69 1.88
CA LYS A 297 10.06 -11.12 1.99
C LYS A 297 9.81 -11.57 3.44
N ALA A 298 10.59 -11.06 4.39
CA ALA A 298 10.41 -11.38 5.80
C ALA A 298 9.20 -10.68 6.44
N SER A 299 8.84 -9.48 5.99
CA SER A 299 7.83 -8.64 6.65
C SER A 299 6.43 -8.83 6.10
N PHE A 300 6.24 -9.33 4.87
CA PHE A 300 4.92 -9.47 4.22
C PHE A 300 4.31 -10.89 4.35
N GLY A 301 5.05 -11.87 4.87
CA GLY A 301 4.52 -13.21 5.13
C GLY A 301 3.45 -13.25 6.23
N ARG A 302 2.72 -14.37 6.36
CA ARG A 302 1.71 -14.55 7.43
C ARG A 302 2.33 -14.46 8.82
N THR A 303 3.54 -14.96 8.99
CA THR A 303 4.29 -14.93 10.24
C THR A 303 5.42 -13.92 10.16
N VAL A 304 5.53 -13.05 11.17
CA VAL A 304 6.58 -12.03 11.28
C VAL A 304 7.39 -12.27 12.54
N ASN A 305 8.66 -12.63 12.38
CA ASN A 305 9.55 -12.93 13.50
C ASN A 305 10.12 -11.64 14.13
N LEU A 306 10.18 -11.61 15.45
CA LEU A 306 10.75 -10.54 16.27
C LEU A 306 12.18 -10.90 16.71
N GLN A 307 12.97 -9.90 17.11
CA GLN A 307 14.38 -10.11 17.49
C GLN A 307 14.51 -11.00 18.74
N GLY A 308 13.55 -10.92 19.67
CA GLY A 308 13.49 -11.71 20.90
C GLY A 308 13.06 -13.17 20.73
N GLY A 309 12.84 -13.65 19.50
CA GLY A 309 12.35 -15.01 19.20
C GLY A 309 10.82 -15.17 19.30
N ALA A 310 10.13 -14.12 19.75
CA ALA A 310 8.68 -13.98 19.61
C ALA A 310 8.31 -13.76 18.14
N TYR A 311 7.04 -13.96 17.79
CA TYR A 311 6.55 -13.75 16.43
C TYR A 311 5.09 -13.32 16.42
N LEU A 312 4.70 -12.64 15.35
CA LEU A 312 3.33 -12.23 15.08
C LEU A 312 2.73 -13.15 14.02
N VAL A 313 1.45 -13.50 14.15
CA VAL A 313 0.66 -14.09 13.08
C VAL A 313 -0.35 -13.05 12.62
N ILE A 314 -0.25 -12.62 11.36
CA ILE A 314 -1.08 -11.58 10.77
C ILE A 314 -2.03 -12.22 9.77
N GLU A 315 -3.33 -12.08 10.01
CA GLU A 315 -4.38 -12.61 9.15
C GLU A 315 -5.35 -11.52 8.70
N HIS A 316 -5.85 -11.70 7.48
CA HIS A 316 -6.85 -10.83 6.89
C HIS A 316 -8.16 -11.60 6.71
N THR A 317 -9.24 -11.02 7.21
CA THR A 317 -10.62 -11.48 6.97
C THR A 317 -11.35 -10.44 6.12
N GLU A 318 -12.57 -10.74 5.70
CA GLU A 318 -13.40 -9.81 4.92
C GLU A 318 -13.59 -8.44 5.62
N ALA A 319 -13.79 -8.46 6.94
CA ALA A 319 -14.19 -7.28 7.70
C ALA A 319 -13.06 -6.65 8.54
N LEU A 320 -12.10 -7.46 8.99
CA LEU A 320 -11.08 -7.05 9.96
C LEU A 320 -9.74 -7.74 9.73
N HIS A 321 -8.68 -7.15 10.26
CA HIS A 321 -7.37 -7.76 10.37
C HIS A 321 -7.18 -8.30 11.79
N VAL A 322 -6.65 -9.52 11.92
CA VAL A 322 -6.33 -10.15 13.19
C VAL A 322 -4.82 -10.27 13.32
N ILE A 323 -4.28 -9.91 14.47
CA ILE A 323 -2.87 -10.09 14.79
C ILE A 323 -2.76 -10.83 16.11
N ASP A 324 -2.09 -11.96 16.10
CA ASP A 324 -1.82 -12.78 17.29
C ASP A 324 -0.33 -12.70 17.67
N VAL A 325 -0.05 -12.54 18.98
CA VAL A 325 1.30 -12.35 19.51
C VAL A 325 1.77 -13.61 20.25
N ASN A 326 2.82 -14.23 19.73
CA ASN A 326 3.40 -15.45 20.32
C ASN A 326 4.77 -15.16 20.92
N SER A 327 5.02 -15.66 22.14
CA SER A 327 6.29 -15.49 22.85
C SER A 327 7.44 -16.35 22.29
N GLY A 328 7.12 -17.39 21.51
CA GLY A 328 8.11 -18.34 20.97
C GLY A 328 8.87 -19.12 22.06
N ASN A 329 10.08 -19.57 21.74
CA ASN A 329 10.90 -20.41 22.63
C ASN A 329 11.66 -19.62 23.71
N ARG A 330 11.16 -18.45 24.12
CA ARG A 330 11.85 -17.62 25.12
C ARG A 330 11.71 -18.27 26.50
N ILE A 331 12.77 -18.94 26.97
CA ILE A 331 12.81 -19.60 28.28
C ILE A 331 12.79 -18.53 29.37
N ALA A 332 11.67 -18.36 30.05
CA ALA A 332 11.56 -17.51 31.24
C ALA A 332 11.38 -18.39 32.49
N SER A 333 12.06 -18.04 33.58
CA SER A 333 11.75 -18.56 34.91
C SER A 333 10.35 -18.11 35.33
N LYS A 334 9.58 -18.98 36.01
CA LYS A 334 8.17 -18.72 36.40
C LYS A 334 7.98 -17.42 37.18
N GLU A 335 8.96 -16.99 37.97
CA GLU A 335 8.89 -15.76 38.77
C GLU A 335 8.92 -14.46 37.93
N ASN A 336 9.42 -14.51 36.70
CA ASN A 336 9.54 -13.35 35.81
C ASN A 336 8.57 -13.39 34.61
N GLN A 337 7.60 -14.31 34.61
CA GLN A 337 6.74 -14.54 33.45
C GLN A 337 5.90 -13.31 33.08
N GLU A 338 5.37 -12.59 34.08
CA GLU A 338 4.48 -11.46 33.85
C GLU A 338 5.21 -10.21 33.31
N ASP A 339 6.42 -9.96 33.78
CA ASP A 339 7.26 -8.86 33.28
C ASP A 339 7.83 -9.21 31.90
N ASN A 340 8.14 -10.49 31.65
CA ASN A 340 8.51 -10.96 30.33
C ASN A 340 7.36 -10.82 29.31
N ALA A 341 6.12 -11.10 29.70
CA ALA A 341 4.94 -10.91 28.84
C ALA A 341 4.79 -9.44 28.43
N LEU A 342 4.97 -8.49 29.37
CA LEU A 342 4.94 -7.06 29.05
C LEU A 342 6.07 -6.67 28.09
N LEU A 343 7.29 -7.18 28.29
CA LEU A 343 8.43 -6.91 27.40
C LEU A 343 8.17 -7.41 25.98
N VAL A 344 7.68 -8.65 25.83
CA VAL A 344 7.33 -9.22 24.52
C VAL A 344 6.19 -8.43 23.88
N ASN A 345 5.14 -8.09 24.63
CA ASN A 345 4.03 -7.30 24.10
C ASN A 345 4.46 -5.89 23.66
N LYS A 346 5.44 -5.26 24.32
CA LYS A 346 6.02 -4.00 23.86
C LYS A 346 6.81 -4.16 22.57
N GLU A 347 7.61 -5.22 22.46
CA GLU A 347 8.32 -5.53 21.20
C GLU A 347 7.32 -5.75 20.05
N ALA A 348 6.27 -6.55 20.31
CA ALA A 348 5.17 -6.78 19.39
C ALA A 348 4.43 -5.48 19.04
N ALA A 349 4.11 -4.62 20.01
CA ALA A 349 3.41 -3.36 19.76
C ALA A 349 4.19 -2.43 18.81
N ARG A 350 5.51 -2.37 18.96
CA ARG A 350 6.38 -1.61 18.04
C ARG A 350 6.34 -2.20 16.63
N GLU A 351 6.46 -3.52 16.52
CA GLU A 351 6.43 -4.20 15.23
C GLU A 351 5.06 -4.11 14.57
N ILE A 352 3.97 -4.23 15.31
CA ILE A 352 2.60 -4.08 14.81
C ILE A 352 2.41 -2.67 14.23
N ALA A 353 2.84 -1.63 14.96
CA ALA A 353 2.76 -0.27 14.45
C ALA A 353 3.54 -0.08 13.13
N ARG A 354 4.69 -0.76 12.99
CA ARG A 354 5.47 -0.81 11.75
C ARG A 354 4.72 -1.55 10.64
N GLN A 355 4.19 -2.74 10.93
CA GLN A 355 3.47 -3.60 9.97
C GLN A 355 2.20 -2.93 9.42
N LEU A 356 1.44 -2.23 10.27
CA LEU A 356 0.25 -1.49 9.86
C LEU A 356 0.56 -0.40 8.83
N ARG A 357 1.71 0.27 8.96
CA ARG A 357 2.20 1.25 7.98
C ARG A 357 2.74 0.57 6.74
N LEU A 358 3.60 -0.43 6.92
CA LEU A 358 4.27 -1.13 5.83
C LEU A 358 3.30 -1.82 4.86
N ARG A 359 2.24 -2.42 5.39
CA ARG A 359 1.21 -3.12 4.62
C ARG A 359 0.02 -2.24 4.23
N ASP A 360 0.01 -0.97 4.64
CA ASP A 360 -1.14 -0.08 4.49
C ASP A 360 -2.46 -0.67 5.02
N MET A 361 -2.38 -1.50 6.08
CA MET A 361 -3.54 -2.16 6.69
C MET A 361 -4.47 -1.11 7.31
N GLY A 362 -5.65 -0.91 6.74
CA GLY A 362 -6.66 -0.01 7.27
C GLY A 362 -7.95 -0.75 7.62
N GLY A 363 -8.88 -0.08 8.28
CA GLY A 363 -10.12 -0.67 8.77
C GLY A 363 -10.01 -1.06 10.23
N ILE A 364 -10.71 -2.12 10.63
CA ILE A 364 -10.67 -2.64 11.99
C ILE A 364 -9.49 -3.61 12.10
N VAL A 365 -8.63 -3.41 13.08
CA VAL A 365 -7.54 -4.30 13.46
C VAL A 365 -7.79 -4.76 14.88
N VAL A 366 -7.74 -6.07 15.10
CA VAL A 366 -7.85 -6.70 16.42
C VAL A 366 -6.51 -7.36 16.73
N ILE A 367 -5.94 -7.02 17.88
CA ILE A 367 -4.65 -7.55 18.32
C ILE A 367 -4.88 -8.38 19.59
N ASP A 368 -4.49 -9.64 19.54
CA ASP A 368 -4.43 -10.55 20.67
C ASP A 368 -3.00 -10.55 21.24
N PHE A 369 -2.82 -9.82 22.34
CA PHE A 369 -1.55 -9.75 23.05
C PHE A 369 -1.46 -10.88 24.08
N ILE A 370 -0.24 -11.27 24.46
CA ILE A 370 -0.03 -12.24 25.53
C ILE A 370 -0.71 -11.73 26.81
N ASP A 371 -1.43 -12.63 27.49
CA ASP A 371 -2.18 -12.32 28.70
C ASP A 371 -1.33 -11.62 29.77
N MET A 372 -1.89 -10.53 30.32
CA MET A 372 -1.31 -9.77 31.43
C MET A 372 -2.34 -9.57 32.53
N HIS A 373 -2.07 -10.08 33.73
CA HIS A 373 -3.01 -10.03 34.86
C HIS A 373 -2.98 -8.67 35.59
N LYS A 374 -1.80 -8.07 35.76
CA LYS A 374 -1.63 -6.73 36.34
C LYS A 374 -2.29 -5.64 35.48
N PRO A 375 -3.24 -4.85 36.03
CA PRO A 375 -3.83 -3.70 35.34
C PRO A 375 -2.80 -2.65 34.92
N GLN A 376 -1.71 -2.51 35.70
CA GLN A 376 -0.62 -1.59 35.41
C GLN A 376 0.07 -1.95 34.09
N ASN A 377 0.37 -3.23 33.86
CA ASN A 377 1.03 -3.70 32.63
C ASN A 377 0.14 -3.46 31.40
N ARG A 378 -1.18 -3.69 31.52
CA ARG A 378 -2.14 -3.37 30.44
C ARG A 378 -2.18 -1.88 30.10
N LYS A 379 -2.13 -1.01 31.12
CA LYS A 379 -2.09 0.45 30.94
C LYS A 379 -0.78 0.90 30.28
N GLU A 380 0.32 0.29 30.68
CA GLU A 380 1.65 0.58 30.13
C GLU A 380 1.74 0.15 28.67
N LEU A 381 1.28 -1.06 28.32
CA LEU A 381 1.20 -1.51 26.93
C LEU A 381 0.35 -0.57 26.07
N TYR A 382 -0.84 -0.19 26.56
CA TYR A 382 -1.72 0.73 25.83
C TYR A 382 -1.07 2.09 25.57
N THR A 383 -0.36 2.62 26.57
CA THR A 383 0.35 3.90 26.45
C THR A 383 1.49 3.79 25.44
N TYR A 384 2.28 2.72 25.54
CA TYR A 384 3.39 2.46 24.63
C TYR A 384 2.94 2.21 23.19
N LEU A 385 1.84 1.49 22.97
CA LEU A 385 1.26 1.29 21.64
C LEU A 385 0.82 2.61 21.00
N LYS A 386 0.25 3.55 21.79
CA LYS A 386 -0.07 4.90 21.30
C LYS A 386 1.17 5.69 20.91
N GLU A 387 2.25 5.56 21.67
CA GLU A 387 3.53 6.20 21.34
C GLU A 387 4.07 5.65 20.01
N CYS A 388 4.06 4.34 19.81
CA CYS A 388 4.50 3.70 18.56
C CYS A 388 3.64 4.10 17.34
N MET A 389 2.34 4.26 17.54
CA MET A 389 1.40 4.68 16.50
C MET A 389 1.39 6.19 16.24
N ALA A 390 2.04 7.01 17.10
CA ALA A 390 2.04 8.47 16.95
C ALA A 390 2.73 8.95 15.65
N GLU A 391 3.66 8.15 15.13
CA GLU A 391 4.34 8.36 13.85
C GLU A 391 3.45 8.04 12.63
N ASP A 392 2.36 7.29 12.83
CA ASP A 392 1.44 6.94 11.74
C ASP A 392 0.68 8.18 11.24
N ARG A 393 0.72 8.36 9.92
CA ARG A 393 0.06 9.47 9.23
C ARG A 393 -1.42 9.21 9.02
N ALA A 394 -1.82 7.93 8.94
CA ALA A 394 -3.23 7.57 8.83
C ALA A 394 -3.95 7.90 10.14
N ARG A 395 -5.13 8.51 10.06
CA ARG A 395 -5.95 8.74 11.26
C ARG A 395 -6.31 7.39 11.86
N HIS A 396 -6.09 7.27 13.15
CA HIS A 396 -6.38 6.04 13.86
C HIS A 396 -6.92 6.32 15.27
N THR A 397 -7.68 5.36 15.78
CA THR A 397 -8.17 5.33 17.16
C THR A 397 -7.81 3.98 17.76
N ILE A 398 -7.25 3.99 18.97
CA ILE A 398 -6.83 2.80 19.71
C ILE A 398 -7.67 2.72 20.99
N LEU A 399 -8.35 1.61 21.21
CA LEU A 399 -9.06 1.33 22.45
C LEU A 399 -8.13 0.64 23.45
N PRO A 400 -8.33 0.83 24.76
CA PRO A 400 -7.59 0.07 25.77
C PRO A 400 -7.91 -1.42 25.67
N PRO A 401 -7.04 -2.32 26.18
CA PRO A 401 -7.30 -3.75 26.22
C PRO A 401 -8.67 -4.06 26.82
N SER A 402 -9.45 -4.87 26.10
CA SER A 402 -10.79 -5.29 26.50
C SER A 402 -10.75 -6.28 27.68
N LYS A 403 -11.91 -6.70 28.17
CA LYS A 403 -12.01 -7.76 29.19
C LYS A 403 -11.42 -9.10 28.71
N PHE A 404 -11.35 -9.30 27.40
CA PHE A 404 -10.79 -10.50 26.76
C PHE A 404 -9.32 -10.32 26.39
N GLY A 405 -8.61 -9.28 26.88
CA GLY A 405 -7.21 -9.02 26.53
C GLY A 405 -7.00 -8.36 25.16
N LEU A 406 -7.97 -8.44 24.26
CA LEU A 406 -7.88 -7.88 22.90
C LEU A 406 -7.80 -6.36 22.87
N VAL A 407 -6.93 -5.83 22.00
CA VAL A 407 -6.85 -4.41 21.65
C VAL A 407 -7.48 -4.18 20.27
N GLN A 408 -8.37 -3.19 20.16
CA GLN A 408 -8.95 -2.81 18.88
C GLN A 408 -8.40 -1.47 18.39
N ILE A 409 -8.05 -1.43 17.10
CA ILE A 409 -7.63 -0.23 16.39
C ILE A 409 -8.57 -0.01 15.21
N THR A 410 -9.01 1.23 15.00
CA THR A 410 -9.57 1.65 13.70
C THR A 410 -8.54 2.53 12.99
N ARG A 411 -8.14 2.18 11.77
CA ARG A 411 -7.16 2.92 10.97
C ARG A 411 -7.77 3.33 9.62
N GLN A 412 -7.58 4.57 9.20
CA GLN A 412 -8.19 5.10 7.98
C GLN A 412 -7.67 4.39 6.71
N ARG A 413 -8.57 3.80 5.90
CA ARG A 413 -8.26 3.31 4.55
C ARG A 413 -8.24 4.47 3.55
N VAL A 414 -7.06 4.79 3.03
CA VAL A 414 -6.86 5.79 1.96
C VAL A 414 -6.53 5.13 0.62
N ARG A 415 -5.77 4.02 0.67
CA ARG A 415 -5.28 3.25 -0.46
C ARG A 415 -5.62 1.76 -0.29
N PRO A 416 -5.49 0.94 -1.35
CA PRO A 416 -5.52 -0.52 -1.22
C PRO A 416 -4.44 -1.02 -0.26
N GLU A 417 -4.70 -2.15 0.39
CA GLU A 417 -3.69 -2.83 1.21
C GLU A 417 -2.53 -3.31 0.32
N MET A 418 -1.31 -3.12 0.81
CA MET A 418 -0.11 -3.62 0.17
C MET A 418 0.03 -5.11 0.50
N SER A 419 -0.18 -5.96 -0.51
CA SER A 419 0.13 -7.38 -0.43
C SER A 419 1.28 -7.73 -1.37
N VAL A 420 2.23 -8.50 -0.84
CA VAL A 420 3.34 -9.07 -1.62
C VAL A 420 3.25 -10.56 -1.45
N VAL A 421 3.23 -11.29 -2.57
CA VAL A 421 3.29 -12.75 -2.55
C VAL A 421 4.71 -13.14 -2.14
N THR A 422 4.89 -13.52 -0.89
CA THR A 422 6.19 -13.94 -0.35
C THR A 422 6.43 -15.44 -0.47
N ASN A 423 5.39 -16.21 -0.80
CA ASN A 423 5.44 -17.66 -0.88
C ASN A 423 5.48 -18.09 -2.35
N GLU A 424 6.46 -18.91 -2.68
CA GLU A 424 6.48 -19.61 -3.95
C GLU A 424 5.59 -20.84 -3.88
N LYS A 425 4.94 -21.17 -5.00
CA LYS A 425 4.15 -22.39 -5.12
C LYS A 425 5.14 -23.56 -5.05
N CYS A 426 4.98 -24.43 -4.04
CA CYS A 426 5.86 -25.60 -3.90
C CYS A 426 5.77 -26.44 -5.18
N PRO A 427 6.88 -26.67 -5.91
CA PRO A 427 6.84 -27.37 -7.19
C PRO A 427 6.47 -28.86 -7.05
N ALA A 428 6.67 -29.44 -5.85
CA ALA A 428 6.39 -30.84 -5.60
C ALA A 428 4.92 -31.16 -5.30
N CYS A 429 4.19 -30.21 -4.71
CA CYS A 429 2.78 -30.39 -4.35
C CYS A 429 1.86 -29.35 -5.00
N ASP A 430 2.41 -28.53 -5.89
CA ASP A 430 1.72 -27.44 -6.55
C ASP A 430 0.97 -26.54 -5.53
N GLY A 431 1.64 -26.25 -4.41
CA GLY A 431 1.14 -25.34 -3.37
C GLY A 431 0.10 -25.91 -2.40
N THR A 432 -0.28 -27.19 -2.48
CA THR A 432 -1.23 -27.80 -1.53
C THR A 432 -0.65 -28.00 -0.13
N GLY A 433 0.68 -28.06 -0.02
CA GLY A 433 1.37 -28.48 1.21
C GLY A 433 1.27 -30.00 1.49
N GLU A 434 0.60 -30.75 0.62
CA GLU A 434 0.34 -32.18 0.76
C GLU A 434 0.74 -32.92 -0.51
N ILE A 435 1.50 -34.00 -0.36
CA ILE A 435 1.76 -34.93 -1.47
C ILE A 435 0.84 -36.13 -1.36
N ARG A 436 0.48 -36.74 -2.50
CA ARG A 436 -0.24 -38.03 -2.48
C ARG A 436 0.56 -39.06 -1.69
N SER A 437 -0.16 -39.96 -1.02
CA SER A 437 0.46 -41.01 -0.21
C SER A 437 1.44 -41.83 -1.06
N SER A 438 2.68 -41.94 -0.60
CA SER A 438 3.75 -42.65 -1.31
C SER A 438 3.44 -44.14 -1.54
N ILE A 439 2.50 -44.70 -0.79
CA ILE A 439 2.02 -46.08 -0.99
C ILE A 439 1.28 -46.27 -2.31
N VAL A 440 0.57 -45.23 -2.80
CA VAL A 440 -0.23 -45.29 -4.03
C VAL A 440 0.62 -44.99 -5.27
N LEU A 441 1.81 -44.38 -5.09
CA LEU A 441 2.71 -44.03 -6.20
C LEU A 441 3.06 -45.23 -7.08
N LEU A 442 3.26 -46.40 -6.48
CA LEU A 442 3.59 -47.61 -7.22
C LEU A 442 2.40 -48.15 -8.01
N ASP A 443 1.19 -48.05 -7.44
CA ASP A 443 -0.05 -48.41 -8.12
C ASP A 443 -0.28 -47.48 -9.32
N ASP A 444 -0.04 -46.18 -9.16
CA ASP A 444 -0.11 -45.18 -10.25
C ASP A 444 0.91 -45.49 -11.36
N ILE A 445 2.17 -45.78 -10.99
CA ILE A 445 3.21 -46.20 -11.95
C ILE A 445 2.78 -47.47 -12.68
N GLU A 446 2.27 -48.48 -11.97
CA GLU A 446 1.88 -49.76 -12.58
C GLU A 446 0.63 -49.63 -13.47
N ASN A 447 -0.37 -48.84 -13.07
CA ASN A 447 -1.56 -48.55 -13.88
C ASN A 447 -1.17 -47.86 -15.18
N ASN A 448 -0.33 -46.83 -15.10
CA ASN A 448 0.18 -46.11 -16.27
C ASN A 448 1.05 -47.01 -17.15
N LEU A 449 1.86 -47.88 -16.54
CA LEU A 449 2.67 -48.85 -17.25
C LEU A 449 1.78 -49.86 -18.02
N SER A 450 0.70 -50.35 -17.41
CA SER A 450 -0.29 -51.23 -18.08
C SER A 450 -0.91 -50.52 -19.28
N PHE A 451 -1.39 -49.29 -19.09
CA PHE A 451 -1.98 -48.47 -20.16
C PHE A 451 -1.02 -48.28 -21.34
N ILE A 452 0.23 -47.88 -21.07
CA ILE A 452 1.21 -47.64 -22.15
C ILE A 452 1.58 -48.97 -22.87
N LEU A 453 1.72 -50.07 -22.14
CA LEU A 453 2.19 -51.33 -22.72
C LEU A 453 1.11 -52.13 -23.44
N GLU A 454 -0.13 -52.07 -22.94
CA GLU A 454 -1.26 -52.88 -23.41
C GLU A 454 -2.18 -52.08 -24.34
N GLU A 455 -2.52 -50.83 -24.01
CA GLU A 455 -3.42 -50.01 -24.83
C GLU A 455 -2.66 -49.24 -25.93
N GLN A 456 -1.55 -48.58 -25.59
CA GLN A 456 -0.74 -47.85 -26.58
C GLN A 456 0.25 -48.75 -27.34
N ASN A 457 0.46 -49.99 -26.88
CA ASN A 457 1.36 -50.99 -27.47
C ASN A 457 2.80 -50.51 -27.74
N GLU A 458 3.33 -49.66 -26.86
CA GLU A 458 4.70 -49.16 -26.98
C GLU A 458 5.73 -50.27 -26.79
N LYS A 459 6.78 -50.29 -27.63
CA LYS A 459 7.74 -51.41 -27.72
C LYS A 459 8.97 -51.25 -26.84
N GLY A 460 9.20 -50.06 -26.28
CA GLY A 460 10.30 -49.84 -25.33
C GLY A 460 10.08 -48.60 -24.48
N ILE A 461 10.11 -48.79 -23.17
CA ILE A 461 9.80 -47.78 -22.17
C ILE A 461 10.97 -47.64 -21.20
N THR A 462 11.30 -46.40 -20.88
CA THR A 462 12.16 -46.05 -19.75
C THR A 462 11.38 -45.24 -18.74
N LEU A 463 11.26 -45.76 -17.52
CA LEU A 463 10.69 -45.07 -16.37
C LEU A 463 11.77 -44.23 -15.70
N PHE A 464 11.54 -42.92 -15.61
CA PHE A 464 12.40 -41.97 -14.90
C PHE A 464 11.74 -41.67 -13.56
N VAL A 465 12.48 -41.85 -12.46
CA VAL A 465 11.98 -41.71 -11.07
C VAL A 465 13.06 -41.13 -10.17
N HIS A 466 12.69 -40.61 -9.00
CA HIS A 466 13.65 -40.26 -7.96
C HIS A 466 14.50 -41.50 -7.51
N PRO A 467 15.80 -41.34 -7.15
CA PRO A 467 16.68 -42.46 -6.78
C PRO A 467 16.15 -43.43 -5.73
N TYR A 468 15.40 -42.95 -4.72
CA TYR A 468 14.82 -43.83 -3.71
C TYR A 468 13.76 -44.77 -4.29
N ILE A 469 12.92 -44.26 -5.21
CA ILE A 469 11.92 -45.07 -5.89
C ILE A 469 12.58 -46.01 -6.89
N GLY A 470 13.57 -45.51 -7.65
CA GLY A 470 14.36 -46.35 -8.57
C GLY A 470 15.06 -47.51 -7.86
N ALA A 471 15.65 -47.24 -6.70
CA ALA A 471 16.23 -48.27 -5.84
C ALA A 471 15.17 -49.27 -5.36
N TYR A 472 14.02 -48.80 -4.86
CA TYR A 472 12.94 -49.68 -4.43
C TYR A 472 12.43 -50.61 -5.55
N ILE A 473 12.22 -50.06 -6.76
CA ILE A 473 11.76 -50.83 -7.93
C ILE A 473 12.76 -51.92 -8.34
N THR A 474 14.06 -51.65 -8.19
CA THR A 474 15.15 -52.52 -8.69
C THR A 474 15.85 -53.35 -7.62
N SER A 475 15.54 -53.13 -6.34
CA SER A 475 16.17 -53.83 -5.22
C SER A 475 15.71 -55.28 -5.09
N GLY A 476 16.62 -56.14 -4.61
CA GLY A 476 16.36 -57.54 -4.31
C GLY A 476 16.48 -58.50 -5.51
N LEU A 477 16.52 -59.80 -5.20
CA LEU A 477 16.63 -60.88 -6.20
C LEU A 477 15.35 -61.05 -7.04
N ILE A 478 14.18 -60.75 -6.46
CA ILE A 478 12.88 -60.74 -7.16
C ILE A 478 12.32 -59.31 -7.08
N SER A 479 12.98 -58.40 -7.79
CA SER A 479 12.62 -56.98 -7.80
C SER A 479 11.23 -56.72 -8.42
N LEU A 480 10.61 -55.58 -8.10
CA LEU A 480 9.33 -55.18 -8.71
C LEU A 480 9.43 -55.11 -10.24
N ARG A 481 10.57 -54.63 -10.76
CA ARG A 481 10.88 -54.64 -12.19
C ARG A 481 10.83 -56.05 -12.80
N MET A 482 11.29 -57.08 -12.08
CA MET A 482 11.20 -58.46 -12.55
C MET A 482 9.76 -58.96 -12.57
N LYS A 483 8.94 -58.59 -11.58
CA LYS A 483 7.50 -58.89 -11.59
C LYS A 483 6.82 -58.26 -12.81
N TRP A 484 7.13 -57.00 -13.13
CA TRP A 484 6.64 -56.35 -14.35
C TRP A 484 7.11 -57.06 -15.62
N PHE A 485 8.36 -57.52 -15.67
CA PHE A 485 8.85 -58.31 -16.81
C PHE A 485 8.07 -59.61 -17.00
N PHE A 486 7.79 -60.36 -15.92
CA PHE A 486 6.99 -61.58 -15.99
C PHE A 486 5.53 -61.29 -16.37
N LYS A 487 4.96 -60.17 -15.91
CA LYS A 487 3.58 -59.76 -16.22
C LYS A 487 3.40 -59.31 -17.68
N TYR A 488 4.29 -58.45 -18.17
CA TYR A 488 4.12 -57.78 -19.46
C TYR A 488 5.00 -58.35 -20.59
N GLY A 489 5.92 -59.27 -20.28
CA GLY A 489 6.88 -59.82 -21.26
C GLY A 489 7.88 -58.81 -21.82
N LYS A 490 7.94 -57.59 -21.26
CA LYS A 490 8.77 -56.47 -21.73
C LYS A 490 9.65 -55.95 -20.59
N TRP A 491 10.93 -55.72 -20.88
CA TRP A 491 11.88 -55.23 -19.88
C TRP A 491 11.83 -53.70 -19.76
N ILE A 492 11.41 -53.20 -18.61
CA ILE A 492 11.26 -51.76 -18.36
C ILE A 492 12.58 -51.20 -17.82
N LYS A 493 13.19 -50.28 -18.57
CA LYS A 493 14.40 -49.58 -18.11
C LYS A 493 13.98 -48.60 -17.01
N VAL A 494 14.74 -48.55 -15.91
CA VAL A 494 14.49 -47.60 -14.81
C VAL A 494 15.72 -46.71 -14.69
N LYS A 495 15.52 -45.39 -14.78
CA LYS A 495 16.57 -44.37 -14.62
C LYS A 495 16.25 -43.50 -13.41
N SER A 496 17.25 -43.32 -12.57
CA SER A 496 17.15 -42.47 -11.38
C SER A 496 17.56 -41.03 -11.70
N ILE A 497 16.68 -40.06 -11.42
CA ILE A 497 16.91 -38.63 -11.67
C ILE A 497 16.95 -37.89 -10.34
N GLN A 498 18.11 -37.35 -9.98
CA GLN A 498 18.32 -36.70 -8.67
C GLN A 498 17.50 -35.41 -8.48
N SER A 499 17.15 -34.73 -9.58
CA SER A 499 16.37 -33.50 -9.54
C SER A 499 14.86 -33.71 -9.39
N TYR A 500 14.37 -34.95 -9.49
CA TYR A 500 12.96 -35.26 -9.33
C TYR A 500 12.55 -35.23 -7.87
N HIS A 501 11.35 -34.74 -7.57
CA HIS A 501 10.80 -34.93 -6.22
C HIS A 501 10.34 -36.38 -6.01
N LEU A 502 10.15 -36.80 -4.77
CA LEU A 502 9.96 -38.23 -4.43
C LEU A 502 8.81 -38.91 -5.17
N THR A 503 7.72 -38.19 -5.43
CA THR A 503 6.51 -38.67 -6.11
C THR A 503 6.50 -38.42 -7.61
N GLU A 504 7.55 -37.82 -8.16
CA GLU A 504 7.65 -37.52 -9.58
C GLU A 504 8.10 -38.74 -10.38
N PHE A 505 7.40 -39.05 -11.46
CA PHE A 505 7.80 -40.07 -12.40
C PHE A 505 7.33 -39.72 -13.80
N HIS A 506 8.13 -40.12 -14.80
CA HIS A 506 7.85 -39.87 -16.21
C HIS A 506 8.25 -41.09 -17.03
N PHE A 507 7.48 -41.37 -18.10
CA PHE A 507 7.80 -42.45 -19.03
C PHE A 507 8.35 -41.88 -20.32
N PHE A 508 9.38 -42.54 -20.87
CA PHE A 508 10.00 -42.16 -22.13
C PHE A 508 10.03 -43.33 -23.09
N ASN A 509 9.77 -43.06 -24.37
CA ASN A 509 9.86 -44.06 -25.43
C ASN A 509 11.32 -44.31 -25.87
N LEU A 510 11.52 -45.17 -26.86
CA LEU A 510 12.86 -45.50 -27.39
C LEU A 510 13.60 -44.31 -28.03
N LYS A 511 12.88 -43.26 -28.44
CA LYS A 511 13.45 -42.03 -28.99
C LYS A 511 13.79 -40.99 -27.91
N ASN A 512 13.63 -41.34 -26.62
CA ASN A 512 13.72 -40.43 -25.48
C ASN A 512 12.70 -39.28 -25.56
N GLU A 513 11.54 -39.51 -26.17
CA GLU A 513 10.41 -38.58 -26.10
C GLU A 513 9.54 -38.97 -24.90
N GLU A 514 9.10 -37.97 -24.15
CA GLU A 514 8.22 -38.17 -23.00
C GLU A 514 6.84 -38.63 -23.46
N ILE A 515 6.36 -39.72 -22.89
CA ILE A 515 5.03 -40.27 -23.13
C ILE A 515 4.08 -39.55 -22.17
N LYS A 516 3.26 -38.66 -22.73
CA LYS A 516 2.22 -37.96 -21.96
C LYS A 516 1.06 -38.92 -21.69
N LEU A 517 0.73 -39.07 -20.42
CA LEU A 517 -0.34 -39.92 -19.89
C LEU A 517 -1.68 -39.19 -19.84
#